data_AF-A0A7J2UUV1-F1
#
_entry.id   AF-A0A7J2UUV1-F1
#
_cell.length_a   1.000
_cell.length_b   1.000
_cell.length_c   1.000
_cell.angle_alpha   90.00
_cell.angle_beta   90.00
_cell.angle_gamma   90.00
#
_symmetry.space_group_name_H-M   'P 1'
#
loop_
_entity.id
_entity.type
_entity.pdbx_description
1 polymer ?
#
loop_
_entity_poly.entity_id
_entity_poly.type
_entity_poly.pdbx_seq_one_letter_code
_entity_poly.pdbx_strand_id
1 'polypeptide(L)'
;MIPYGIWRKMTYDQYQNARHYTQIAEQFASNHWFFSVLRNALKETEGKSQGYFEDILMKEYYNNLVKILESGDFAEKHLQKFVKLEIDIQNLLCIIKTHNNIEQWDSFFNRAFIPNGLHVDQRRFKELCSIKDFSTLSQSISSLEIFSNDEPFKAMTFTSSAMLGRELSKSRLKMGQRFSRLYPLSVLPIIHYIVKKESEVENLRILARGKERKLPREIISELISA
;
A
#
# COMPACT_ATOMS: atom_id res chain seq x y z
N MET A 1 14.78 -5.29 -9.07
CA MET A 1 15.61 -4.72 -7.99
C MET A 1 14.98 -3.39 -7.58
N ILE A 2 14.64 -3.22 -6.30
CA ILE A 2 14.08 -1.96 -5.76
C ILE A 2 15.27 -1.04 -5.41
N PRO A 3 15.46 0.12 -6.06
CA PRO A 3 16.72 0.85 -5.98
C PRO A 3 16.97 1.66 -4.70
N TYR A 4 15.95 1.83 -3.84
CA TYR A 4 15.94 2.91 -2.85
C TYR A 4 15.90 2.45 -1.39
N GLY A 5 16.16 1.17 -1.11
CA GLY A 5 16.40 0.71 0.27
C GLY A 5 17.77 1.18 0.78
N ILE A 6 17.90 1.41 2.09
CA ILE A 6 19.19 1.68 2.78
C ILE A 6 20.19 0.52 2.59
N TRP A 7 19.75 -0.58 2.00
CA TRP A 7 20.51 -1.76 1.60
C TRP A 7 21.45 -1.48 0.41
N ARG A 8 22.45 -0.62 0.64
CA ARG A 8 23.65 -0.54 -0.21
C ARG A 8 24.54 -1.73 0.10
N LYS A 9 24.40 -2.81 -0.69
CA LYS A 9 25.24 -4.03 -0.74
C LYS A 9 25.06 -5.04 0.42
N MET A 10 23.96 -5.80 0.41
CA MET A 10 24.08 -7.25 0.57
C MET A 10 23.84 -7.86 -0.81
N THR A 11 24.74 -8.72 -1.26
CA THR A 11 24.75 -9.23 -2.65
C THR A 11 23.49 -10.04 -2.92
N TYR A 12 22.80 -9.71 -4.00
CA TYR A 12 21.67 -10.46 -4.58
C TYR A 12 21.90 -12.00 -4.56
N ASP A 13 23.15 -12.44 -4.69
CA ASP A 13 23.60 -13.82 -4.63
C ASP A 13 23.34 -14.53 -3.28
N GLN A 14 23.32 -13.80 -2.15
CA GLN A 14 23.01 -14.38 -0.83
C GLN A 14 21.54 -14.81 -0.73
N TYR A 15 20.64 -14.12 -1.43
CA TYR A 15 19.21 -14.40 -1.42
C TYR A 15 18.77 -15.40 -2.49
N GLN A 16 19.50 -15.54 -3.61
CA GLN A 16 19.16 -16.50 -4.66
C GLN A 16 19.06 -17.94 -4.15
N ASN A 17 19.84 -18.27 -3.10
CA ASN A 17 19.85 -19.61 -2.51
C ASN A 17 18.82 -19.80 -1.39
N ALA A 18 18.14 -18.73 -0.96
CA ALA A 18 17.09 -18.82 0.05
C ALA A 18 15.86 -19.47 -0.57
N ARG A 19 15.46 -20.63 -0.03
CA ARG A 19 14.29 -21.40 -0.51
C ARG A 19 12.99 -20.92 0.10
N HIS A 20 13.06 -20.14 1.17
CA HIS A 20 11.91 -19.67 1.92
C HIS A 20 12.16 -18.26 2.48
N TYR A 21 11.10 -17.44 2.55
CA TYR A 21 11.19 -16.04 3.01
C TYR A 21 11.70 -15.92 4.46
N THR A 22 11.54 -16.96 5.26
CA THR A 22 12.09 -17.06 6.63
C THR A 22 13.61 -16.99 6.65
N GLN A 23 14.29 -17.68 5.73
CA GLN A 23 15.75 -17.68 5.63
C GLN A 23 16.29 -16.30 5.25
N ILE A 24 15.58 -15.64 4.32
CA ILE A 24 15.86 -14.26 3.94
C ILE A 24 15.77 -13.38 5.18
N ALA A 25 14.66 -13.48 5.92
CA ALA A 25 14.35 -12.62 7.04
C ALA A 25 15.23 -12.84 8.29
N GLU A 26 15.74 -14.06 8.50
CA GLU A 26 16.77 -14.35 9.51
C GLU A 26 18.12 -13.75 9.13
N GLN A 27 18.50 -13.77 7.85
CA GLN A 27 19.74 -13.15 7.36
C GLN A 27 19.69 -11.61 7.41
N PHE A 28 18.50 -11.02 7.43
CA PHE A 28 18.28 -9.58 7.66
C PHE A 28 18.67 -9.13 9.10
N ALA A 29 19.00 -10.05 10.02
CA ALA A 29 19.08 -9.80 11.46
C ALA A 29 20.48 -9.46 11.99
N SER A 30 20.68 -8.20 12.38
CA SER A 30 21.39 -7.83 13.63
C SER A 30 21.33 -6.34 13.93
N ASN A 31 21.25 -5.45 12.92
CA ASN A 31 21.38 -3.98 13.12
C ASN A 31 20.30 -3.11 12.45
N HIS A 32 19.19 -3.67 11.95
CA HIS A 32 18.18 -2.88 11.23
C HIS A 32 16.92 -2.63 12.08
N TRP A 33 16.41 -1.39 12.11
CA TRP A 33 15.23 -0.99 12.89
C TRP A 33 13.95 -1.77 12.53
N PHE A 34 13.86 -2.23 11.27
CA PHE A 34 12.78 -3.08 10.76
C PHE A 34 12.85 -4.53 11.26
N PHE A 35 13.94 -4.94 11.90
CA PHE A 35 14.14 -6.34 12.31
C PHE A 35 13.09 -6.80 13.32
N SER A 36 12.68 -5.96 14.28
CA SER A 36 11.65 -6.32 15.27
C SER A 36 10.31 -6.60 14.60
N VAL A 37 9.90 -5.74 13.66
CA VAL A 37 8.70 -5.90 12.83
C VAL A 37 8.76 -7.19 12.03
N LEU A 38 9.88 -7.43 11.35
CA LEU A 38 10.11 -8.62 10.55
C LEU A 38 10.06 -9.91 11.40
N ARG A 39 10.73 -9.92 12.55
CA ARG A 39 10.78 -11.07 13.46
C ARG A 39 9.39 -11.41 14.02
N ASN A 40 8.59 -10.41 14.39
CA ASN A 40 7.24 -10.63 14.87
C ASN A 40 6.37 -11.27 13.78
N ALA A 41 6.43 -10.73 12.56
CA ALA A 41 5.72 -11.28 11.42
C ALA A 41 6.15 -12.73 11.13
N LEU A 42 7.44 -13.05 11.15
CA LEU A 42 7.92 -14.42 10.93
C LEU A 42 7.37 -15.42 11.96
N LYS A 43 7.38 -15.05 13.24
CA LYS A 43 6.88 -15.93 14.32
C LYS A 43 5.40 -16.23 14.17
N GLU A 44 4.60 -15.25 13.77
CA GLU A 44 3.15 -15.40 13.62
C GLU A 44 2.78 -16.20 12.36
N THR A 45 3.67 -16.26 11.38
CA THR A 45 3.38 -16.77 10.03
C THR A 45 4.13 -18.05 9.67
N GLU A 46 4.74 -18.70 10.65
CA GLU A 46 5.40 -19.99 10.47
C GLU A 46 4.44 -21.03 9.85
N GLY A 47 4.83 -21.61 8.72
CA GLY A 47 4.00 -22.55 7.96
C GLY A 47 2.82 -21.93 7.19
N LYS A 48 2.73 -20.59 7.10
CA LYS A 48 1.70 -19.87 6.33
C LYS A 48 2.19 -19.44 4.94
N SER A 49 1.23 -19.08 4.07
CA SER A 49 1.51 -18.63 2.71
C SER A 49 2.24 -17.27 2.69
N GLN A 50 2.91 -16.98 1.58
CA GLN A 50 3.60 -15.69 1.37
C GLN A 50 2.65 -14.50 1.53
N GLY A 51 1.42 -14.57 0.98
CA GLY A 51 0.45 -13.49 1.12
C GLY A 51 0.03 -13.25 2.58
N TYR A 52 -0.03 -14.32 3.39
CA TYR A 52 -0.31 -14.20 4.83
C TYR A 52 0.83 -13.44 5.54
N PHE A 53 2.08 -13.76 5.20
CA PHE A 53 3.25 -13.05 5.72
C PHE A 53 3.28 -11.58 5.31
N GLU A 54 3.00 -11.26 4.04
CA GLU A 54 2.97 -9.89 3.53
C GLU A 54 1.93 -9.03 4.26
N ASP A 55 0.71 -9.57 4.48
CA ASP A 55 -0.35 -8.87 5.21
C ASP A 55 0.05 -8.52 6.64
N ILE A 56 0.57 -9.51 7.39
CA ILE A 56 1.05 -9.31 8.77
C ILE A 56 2.21 -8.31 8.80
N LEU A 57 3.16 -8.43 7.87
CA LEU A 57 4.30 -7.53 7.80
C LEU A 57 3.87 -6.08 7.57
N MET A 58 2.91 -5.85 6.66
CA MET A 58 2.36 -4.53 6.41
C MET A 58 1.65 -3.97 7.64
N LYS A 59 0.81 -4.78 8.30
CA LYS A 59 0.10 -4.39 9.51
C LYS A 59 1.07 -3.97 10.63
N GLU A 60 2.09 -4.79 10.90
CA GLU A 60 3.10 -4.49 11.92
C GLU A 60 3.95 -3.26 11.56
N TYR A 61 4.30 -3.10 10.27
CA TYR A 61 5.04 -1.93 9.80
C TYR A 61 4.28 -0.62 10.06
N TYR A 62 3.02 -0.52 9.62
CA TYR A 62 2.24 0.70 9.79
C TYR A 62 1.90 0.97 11.25
N ASN A 63 1.62 -0.08 12.03
CA ASN A 63 1.40 0.06 13.47
C ASN A 63 2.62 0.64 14.19
N ASN A 64 3.81 0.13 13.86
CA ASN A 64 5.04 0.66 14.44
C ASN A 64 5.31 2.09 13.97
N LEU A 65 5.08 2.40 12.69
CA LEU A 65 5.28 3.73 12.14
C LEU A 65 4.37 4.77 12.81
N VAL A 66 3.08 4.45 13.03
CA VAL A 66 2.17 5.35 13.74
C VAL A 66 2.62 5.60 15.17
N LYS A 67 3.02 4.54 15.90
CA LYS A 67 3.53 4.66 17.28
C LYS A 67 4.75 5.56 17.39
N ILE A 68 5.69 5.44 16.46
CA ILE A 68 6.89 6.31 16.42
C ILE A 68 6.49 7.78 16.27
N LEU A 69 5.45 8.06 15.48
CA LEU A 69 4.99 9.42 15.18
C LEU A 69 4.04 10.00 16.25
N GLU A 70 3.62 9.23 17.27
CA GLU A 70 2.69 9.70 18.31
C GLU A 70 3.29 10.74 19.26
N SER A 71 4.59 10.65 19.53
CA SER A 71 5.31 11.56 20.44
C SER A 71 5.88 12.80 19.75
N GLY A 72 5.49 13.04 18.50
CA GLY A 72 6.20 13.94 17.63
C GLY A 72 5.81 15.43 17.67
N ASP A 73 6.69 16.26 17.11
CA ASP A 73 6.52 17.70 16.95
C ASP A 73 5.43 18.08 15.91
N PHE A 74 5.31 19.38 15.61
CA PHE A 74 4.32 19.89 14.64
C PHE A 74 4.48 19.32 13.22
N ALA A 75 5.71 19.10 12.75
CA ALA A 75 5.97 18.51 11.44
C ALA A 75 5.62 17.01 11.44
N GLU A 76 5.92 16.33 12.53
CA GLU A 76 5.60 14.91 12.73
C GLU A 76 4.08 14.67 12.80
N LYS A 77 3.28 15.63 13.28
CA LYS A 77 1.81 15.56 13.22
C LYS A 77 1.26 15.54 11.78
N HIS A 78 1.85 16.33 10.88
CA HIS A 78 1.43 16.33 9.47
C HIS A 78 1.85 15.04 8.76
N LEU A 79 3.04 14.53 9.09
CA LEU A 79 3.48 13.21 8.63
C LEU A 79 2.59 12.10 9.17
N GLN A 80 2.22 12.15 10.44
CA GLN A 80 1.31 11.18 11.05
C GLN A 80 -0.04 11.19 10.33
N LYS A 81 -0.60 12.37 10.06
CA LYS A 81 -1.85 12.49 9.28
C LYS A 81 -1.71 11.85 7.89
N PHE A 82 -0.60 12.10 7.20
CA PHE A 82 -0.32 11.49 5.90
C PHE A 82 -0.25 9.96 6.01
N VAL A 83 0.46 9.41 7.00
CA VAL A 83 0.58 7.96 7.23
C VAL A 83 -0.78 7.32 7.55
N LYS A 84 -1.63 7.97 8.34
CA LYS A 84 -2.96 7.44 8.65
C LYS A 84 -3.88 7.40 7.42
N LEU A 85 -3.77 8.39 6.53
CA LEU A 85 -4.46 8.35 5.24
C LEU A 85 -3.89 7.27 4.30
N GLU A 86 -2.58 7.08 4.32
CA GLU A 86 -1.94 5.99 3.59
C GLU A 86 -2.46 4.62 4.07
N ILE A 87 -2.65 4.43 5.38
CA ILE A 87 -3.27 3.23 5.95
C ILE A 87 -4.69 3.03 5.39
N ASP A 88 -5.51 4.08 5.34
CA ASP A 88 -6.85 3.99 4.73
C ASP A 88 -6.77 3.51 3.27
N ILE A 89 -5.85 4.07 2.48
CA ILE A 89 -5.65 3.65 1.08
C ILE A 89 -5.21 2.19 0.98
N GLN A 90 -4.29 1.73 1.83
CA GLN A 90 -3.84 0.32 1.83
C GLN A 90 -4.98 -0.63 2.20
N ASN A 91 -5.79 -0.28 3.19
CA ASN A 91 -6.99 -1.04 3.54
C ASN A 91 -7.97 -1.11 2.36
N LEU A 92 -8.22 0.00 1.67
CA LEU A 92 -9.09 0.05 0.49
C LEU A 92 -8.54 -0.80 -0.67
N LEU A 93 -7.24 -0.74 -0.95
CA LEU A 93 -6.59 -1.60 -1.95
C LEU A 93 -6.72 -3.08 -1.60
N CYS A 94 -6.58 -3.42 -0.31
CA CYS A 94 -6.77 -4.78 0.17
C CYS A 94 -8.21 -5.26 -0.09
N ILE A 95 -9.21 -4.46 0.30
CA ILE A 95 -10.64 -4.75 0.06
C ILE A 95 -10.90 -5.02 -1.44
N ILE A 96 -10.38 -4.16 -2.32
CA ILE A 96 -10.56 -4.29 -3.77
C ILE A 96 -9.91 -5.57 -4.30
N LYS A 97 -8.70 -5.88 -3.84
CA LYS A 97 -7.92 -7.07 -4.25
C LYS A 97 -8.60 -8.37 -3.82
N THR A 98 -9.21 -8.40 -2.64
CA THR A 98 -9.83 -9.61 -2.09
C THR A 98 -11.34 -9.66 -2.27
N HIS A 99 -11.92 -8.70 -3.00
CA HIS A 99 -13.36 -8.66 -3.26
C HIS A 99 -13.87 -10.00 -3.80
N ASN A 100 -14.89 -10.56 -3.13
CA ASN A 100 -15.48 -11.89 -3.41
C ASN A 100 -14.54 -13.11 -3.32
N ASN A 101 -13.31 -12.94 -2.83
CA ASN A 101 -12.30 -14.00 -2.72
C ASN A 101 -11.86 -14.25 -1.26
N ILE A 102 -12.76 -14.03 -0.29
CA ILE A 102 -12.50 -14.24 1.14
C ILE A 102 -13.15 -15.56 1.58
N GLU A 103 -12.32 -16.57 1.86
CA GLU A 103 -12.79 -17.89 2.32
C GLU A 103 -13.01 -17.93 3.84
N GLN A 104 -12.04 -17.43 4.62
CA GLN A 104 -12.06 -17.44 6.09
C GLN A 104 -12.00 -16.01 6.62
N TRP A 105 -13.16 -15.46 6.97
CA TRP A 105 -13.29 -14.05 7.33
C TRP A 105 -12.45 -13.63 8.53
N ASP A 106 -12.54 -14.34 9.66
CA ASP A 106 -11.83 -13.94 10.88
C ASP A 106 -10.31 -14.01 10.69
N SER A 107 -9.83 -15.06 10.03
CA SER A 107 -8.43 -15.22 9.65
C SER A 107 -7.96 -14.10 8.72
N PHE A 108 -8.76 -13.75 7.70
CA PHE A 108 -8.49 -12.65 6.78
C PHE A 108 -8.43 -11.31 7.52
N PHE A 109 -9.47 -10.99 8.29
CA PHE A 109 -9.59 -9.72 8.99
C PHE A 109 -8.42 -9.49 9.96
N ASN A 110 -8.06 -10.53 10.73
CA ASN A 110 -7.00 -10.43 11.73
C ASN A 110 -5.63 -10.09 11.12
N ARG A 111 -5.36 -10.54 9.88
CA ARG A 111 -4.09 -10.22 9.20
C ARG A 111 -4.16 -8.98 8.29
N ALA A 112 -5.26 -8.78 7.58
CA ALA A 112 -5.35 -7.80 6.49
C ALA A 112 -5.70 -6.39 6.96
N PHE A 113 -6.48 -6.27 8.03
CA PHE A 113 -6.87 -4.95 8.52
C PHE A 113 -5.69 -4.27 9.23
N ILE A 114 -5.31 -3.12 8.68
CA ILE A 114 -4.29 -2.24 9.26
C ILE A 114 -5.02 -1.18 10.10
N PRO A 115 -4.84 -1.16 11.43
CA PRO A 115 -5.56 -0.21 12.28
C PRO A 115 -4.91 1.19 12.23
N ASN A 116 -5.55 2.16 12.90
CA ASN A 116 -5.11 3.56 13.00
C ASN A 116 -5.21 4.40 11.73
N GLY A 117 -6.04 3.98 10.75
CA GLY A 117 -6.49 4.85 9.66
C GLY A 117 -7.34 6.04 10.15
N LEU A 118 -7.61 7.02 9.29
CA LEU A 118 -8.47 8.17 9.63
C LEU A 118 -9.93 7.93 9.28
N HIS A 119 -10.21 7.30 8.14
CA HIS A 119 -11.56 7.21 7.58
C HIS A 119 -12.09 5.77 7.46
N VAL A 120 -11.20 4.77 7.50
CA VAL A 120 -11.56 3.35 7.41
C VAL A 120 -11.24 2.67 8.74
N ASP A 121 -12.19 2.74 9.66
CA ASP A 121 -12.15 1.99 10.91
C ASP A 121 -12.51 0.51 10.71
N GLN A 122 -12.42 -0.28 11.77
CA GLN A 122 -12.74 -1.72 11.74
C GLN A 122 -14.18 -1.97 11.26
N ARG A 123 -15.14 -1.13 11.67
CA ARG A 123 -16.54 -1.27 11.30
C ARG A 123 -16.70 -1.03 9.80
N ARG A 124 -16.19 0.09 9.29
CA ARG A 124 -16.23 0.45 7.87
C ARG A 124 -15.51 -0.58 7.00
N PHE A 125 -14.36 -1.08 7.43
CA PHE A 125 -13.62 -2.12 6.72
C PHE A 125 -14.48 -3.38 6.54
N LYS A 126 -15.12 -3.84 7.63
CA LYS A 126 -16.02 -5.01 7.60
C LYS A 126 -17.26 -4.76 6.74
N GLU A 127 -17.87 -3.59 6.85
CA GLU A 127 -19.00 -3.16 6.01
C GLU A 127 -18.63 -3.22 4.52
N LEU A 128 -17.53 -2.61 4.11
CA LEU A 128 -17.08 -2.58 2.72
C LEU A 128 -16.77 -3.98 2.18
N CYS A 129 -16.06 -4.81 2.95
CA CYS A 129 -15.78 -6.20 2.56
C CYS A 129 -17.04 -7.09 2.48
N SER A 130 -18.15 -6.71 3.11
CA SER A 130 -19.41 -7.45 3.05
C SER A 130 -20.21 -7.18 1.77
N ILE A 131 -19.92 -6.08 1.07
CA ILE A 131 -20.58 -5.73 -0.19
C ILE A 131 -20.15 -6.72 -1.28
N LYS A 132 -21.11 -7.41 -1.89
CA LYS A 132 -20.87 -8.41 -2.96
C LYS A 132 -20.92 -7.82 -4.36
N ASP A 133 -21.76 -6.82 -4.53
CA ASP A 133 -21.92 -6.12 -5.80
C ASP A 133 -20.81 -5.09 -5.98
N PHE A 134 -20.04 -5.23 -7.07
CA PHE A 134 -18.90 -4.37 -7.32
C PHE A 134 -19.32 -2.91 -7.56
N SER A 135 -20.46 -2.66 -8.21
CA SER A 135 -20.95 -1.31 -8.46
C SER A 135 -21.20 -0.59 -7.13
N THR A 136 -21.92 -1.24 -6.22
CA THR A 136 -22.20 -0.75 -4.86
C THR A 136 -20.93 -0.54 -4.05
N LEU A 137 -19.95 -1.46 -4.14
CA LEU A 137 -18.66 -1.32 -3.46
C LEU A 137 -17.91 -0.09 -3.98
N SER A 138 -17.81 0.05 -5.30
CA SER A 138 -17.08 1.15 -5.94
C SER A 138 -17.71 2.52 -5.61
N GLN A 139 -19.04 2.60 -5.55
CA GLN A 139 -19.76 3.79 -5.12
C GLN A 139 -19.52 4.09 -3.63
N SER A 140 -19.55 3.06 -2.78
CA SER A 140 -19.29 3.21 -1.35
C SER A 140 -17.88 3.72 -1.08
N ILE A 141 -16.87 3.18 -1.79
CA ILE A 141 -15.47 3.62 -1.69
C ILE A 141 -15.31 5.05 -2.20
N SER A 142 -15.81 5.37 -3.39
CA SER A 142 -15.68 6.71 -3.97
C SER A 142 -16.36 7.79 -3.13
N SER A 143 -17.42 7.46 -2.39
CA SER A 143 -18.11 8.40 -1.50
C SER A 143 -17.36 8.72 -0.19
N LEU A 144 -16.24 8.04 0.12
CA LEU A 144 -15.52 8.24 1.38
C LEU A 144 -14.91 9.64 1.49
N GLU A 145 -14.87 10.17 2.71
CA GLU A 145 -14.39 11.52 3.02
C GLU A 145 -12.92 11.75 2.62
N ILE A 146 -12.10 10.70 2.59
CA ILE A 146 -10.73 10.75 2.07
C ILE A 146 -10.65 11.31 0.64
N PHE A 147 -11.69 11.12 -0.18
CA PHE A 147 -11.78 11.62 -1.55
C PHE A 147 -12.55 12.95 -1.68
N SER A 148 -12.89 13.61 -0.57
CA SER A 148 -13.61 14.90 -0.56
C SER A 148 -12.96 15.99 -1.41
N ASN A 149 -11.66 15.91 -1.65
CA ASN A 149 -10.90 16.88 -2.45
C ASN A 149 -10.48 16.32 -3.83
N ASP A 150 -11.01 15.16 -4.24
CA ASP A 150 -10.79 14.53 -5.56
C ASP A 150 -12.13 14.29 -6.27
N GLU A 151 -12.81 15.38 -6.64
CA GLU A 151 -14.08 15.31 -7.38
C GLU A 151 -14.01 14.46 -8.66
N PRO A 152 -12.92 14.48 -9.46
CA PRO A 152 -12.78 13.57 -10.58
C PRO A 152 -12.86 12.09 -10.20
N PHE A 153 -12.29 11.69 -9.06
CA PHE A 153 -12.39 10.31 -8.56
C PHE A 153 -13.81 9.97 -8.11
N LYS A 154 -14.49 10.90 -7.42
CA LYS A 154 -15.87 10.72 -6.95
C LYS A 154 -16.88 10.58 -8.10
N ALA A 155 -16.69 11.34 -9.17
CA ALA A 155 -17.57 11.34 -10.34
C ALA A 155 -17.32 10.16 -11.30
N MET A 156 -16.24 9.40 -11.08
CA MET A 156 -15.85 8.33 -12.00
C MET A 156 -16.70 7.07 -11.80
N THR A 157 -17.12 6.47 -12.92
CA THR A 157 -17.71 5.14 -12.93
C THR A 157 -16.63 4.10 -13.11
N PHE A 158 -16.53 3.15 -12.18
CA PHE A 158 -15.54 2.09 -12.22
C PHE A 158 -16.15 0.83 -12.83
N THR A 159 -15.47 0.24 -13.82
CA THR A 159 -15.94 -0.97 -14.51
C THR A 159 -15.27 -2.25 -14.00
N SER A 160 -14.19 -2.14 -13.22
CA SER A 160 -13.48 -3.29 -12.67
C SER A 160 -12.66 -2.94 -11.43
N SER A 161 -12.37 -3.94 -10.59
CA SER A 161 -11.45 -3.82 -9.45
C SER A 161 -10.06 -3.33 -9.86
N ALA A 162 -9.58 -3.74 -11.04
CA ALA A 162 -8.30 -3.28 -11.57
C ALA A 162 -8.31 -1.77 -11.88
N MET A 163 -9.37 -1.27 -12.52
CA MET A 163 -9.54 0.16 -12.77
C MET A 163 -9.62 0.95 -11.46
N LEU A 164 -10.47 0.52 -10.52
CA LEU A 164 -10.62 1.18 -9.23
C LEU A 164 -9.29 1.22 -8.45
N GLY A 165 -8.55 0.12 -8.40
CA GLY A 165 -7.24 0.06 -7.74
C GLY A 165 -6.20 1.00 -8.38
N ARG A 166 -6.20 1.14 -9.71
CA ARG A 166 -5.34 2.11 -10.41
C ARG A 166 -5.70 3.55 -10.05
N GLU A 167 -6.98 3.92 -10.13
CA GLU A 167 -7.42 5.27 -9.82
C GLU A 167 -7.23 5.62 -8.34
N LEU A 168 -7.37 4.64 -7.45
CA LEU A 168 -7.05 4.78 -6.03
C LEU A 168 -5.55 5.08 -5.83
N SER A 169 -4.69 4.41 -6.61
CA SER A 169 -3.25 4.68 -6.62
C SER A 169 -2.93 6.08 -7.15
N LYS A 170 -3.66 6.58 -8.13
CA LYS A 170 -3.53 7.99 -8.59
C LYS A 170 -3.99 8.97 -7.52
N SER A 171 -5.10 8.70 -6.84
CA SER A 171 -5.57 9.52 -5.72
C SER A 171 -4.52 9.60 -4.61
N ARG A 172 -3.84 8.50 -4.31
CA ARG A 172 -2.69 8.47 -3.39
C ARG A 172 -1.55 9.39 -3.84
N LEU A 173 -1.19 9.40 -5.13
CA LEU A 173 -0.17 10.31 -5.69
C LEU A 173 -0.58 11.78 -5.52
N LYS A 174 -1.83 12.13 -5.86
CA LYS A 174 -2.38 13.47 -5.68
C LYS A 174 -2.40 13.90 -4.21
N MET A 175 -2.74 12.98 -3.31
CA MET A 175 -2.67 13.21 -1.88
C MET A 175 -1.25 13.56 -1.44
N GLY A 176 -0.24 12.78 -1.84
CA GLY A 176 1.17 13.09 -1.58
C GLY A 176 1.58 14.46 -2.12
N GLN A 177 1.16 14.80 -3.34
CA GLN A 177 1.42 16.11 -3.94
C GLN A 177 0.81 17.26 -3.11
N ARG A 178 -0.44 17.09 -2.66
CA ARG A 178 -1.13 18.09 -1.83
C ARG A 178 -0.40 18.30 -0.50
N PHE A 179 -0.06 17.23 0.20
CA PHE A 179 0.66 17.31 1.47
C PHE A 179 2.05 17.96 1.30
N SER A 180 2.77 17.64 0.24
CA SER A 180 4.03 18.29 -0.10
C SER A 180 3.87 19.80 -0.31
N ARG A 181 2.80 20.24 -0.98
CA ARG A 181 2.53 21.67 -1.22
C ARG A 181 2.08 22.42 0.04
N LEU A 182 1.29 21.77 0.90
CA LEU A 182 0.79 22.37 2.13
C LEU A 182 1.89 22.49 3.19
N TYR A 183 2.84 21.56 3.20
CA TYR A 183 3.88 21.47 4.22
C TYR A 183 5.29 21.43 3.58
N PRO A 184 5.70 22.48 2.85
CA PRO A 184 6.92 22.48 2.05
C PRO A 184 8.22 22.42 2.88
N LEU A 185 8.16 22.77 4.17
CA LEU A 185 9.30 22.74 5.09
C LEU A 185 9.34 21.46 5.94
N SER A 186 8.48 20.47 5.66
CA SER A 186 8.49 19.16 6.32
C SER A 186 9.23 18.10 5.49
N VAL A 187 9.22 16.83 5.92
CA VAL A 187 9.72 15.71 5.12
C VAL A 187 8.78 15.29 3.97
N LEU A 188 7.54 15.77 3.97
CA LEU A 188 6.51 15.36 3.00
C LEU A 188 6.86 15.64 1.52
N PRO A 189 7.56 16.73 1.15
CA PRO A 189 8.07 16.89 -0.21
C PRO A 189 9.04 15.80 -0.64
N ILE A 190 9.89 15.33 0.27
CA ILE A 190 10.83 14.23 0.01
C ILE A 190 10.05 12.92 -0.18
N ILE A 191 9.08 12.65 0.69
CA ILE A 191 8.21 11.47 0.56
C ILE A 191 7.44 11.50 -0.76
N HIS A 192 6.84 12.65 -1.11
CA HIS A 192 6.13 12.79 -2.38
C HIS A 192 7.04 12.54 -3.57
N TYR A 193 8.27 13.06 -3.56
CA TYR A 193 9.26 12.77 -4.59
C TYR A 193 9.52 11.26 -4.71
N ILE A 194 9.77 10.56 -3.59
CA ILE A 194 10.03 9.11 -3.59
C ILE A 194 8.84 8.34 -4.18
N VAL A 195 7.63 8.63 -3.73
CA VAL A 195 6.40 7.97 -4.20
C VAL A 195 6.16 8.26 -5.70
N LYS A 196 6.44 9.48 -6.16
CA LYS A 196 6.36 9.84 -7.58
C LYS A 196 7.39 9.10 -8.42
N LYS A 197 8.63 8.96 -7.93
CA LYS A 197 9.69 8.19 -8.62
C LYS A 197 9.36 6.69 -8.66
N GLU A 198 8.75 6.14 -7.62
CA GLU A 198 8.26 4.75 -7.61
C GLU A 198 7.24 4.53 -8.74
N SER A 199 6.22 5.40 -8.82
CA SER A 199 5.21 5.34 -9.88
C SER A 199 5.80 5.51 -11.28
N GLU A 200 6.76 6.42 -11.45
CA GLU A 200 7.44 6.61 -12.74
C GLU A 200 8.19 5.36 -13.18
N VAL A 201 8.93 4.71 -12.26
CA VAL A 201 9.65 3.46 -12.55
C VAL A 201 8.68 2.32 -12.88
N GLU A 202 7.55 2.23 -12.18
CA GLU A 202 6.53 1.23 -12.49
C GLU A 202 5.92 1.45 -13.88
N ASN A 203 5.58 2.70 -14.21
CA ASN A 203 5.07 3.08 -15.52
C ASN A 203 6.06 2.76 -16.65
N LEU A 204 7.36 3.02 -16.44
CA LEU A 204 8.41 2.63 -17.40
C LEU A 204 8.49 1.11 -17.57
N ARG A 205 8.32 0.34 -16.49
CA ARG A 205 8.30 -1.13 -16.56
C ARG A 205 7.08 -1.64 -17.32
N ILE A 206 5.91 -1.05 -17.09
CA ILE A 206 4.67 -1.37 -17.81
C ILE A 206 4.85 -1.08 -19.30
N LEU A 207 5.41 0.08 -19.65
CA LEU A 207 5.74 0.43 -21.04
C LEU A 207 6.68 -0.58 -21.69
N ALA A 208 7.80 -0.90 -21.04
CA ALA A 208 8.79 -1.83 -21.56
C ALA A 208 8.21 -3.24 -21.79
N ARG A 209 7.54 -3.80 -20.78
CA ARG A 209 6.90 -5.13 -20.86
C ARG A 209 5.75 -5.15 -21.86
N GLY A 210 4.95 -4.09 -21.91
CA GLY A 210 3.86 -3.95 -22.86
C GLY A 210 4.37 -3.96 -24.30
N LYS A 211 5.46 -3.24 -24.58
CA LYS A 211 6.11 -3.23 -25.90
C LYS A 211 6.74 -4.57 -26.25
N GLU A 212 7.45 -5.21 -25.32
CA GLU A 212 8.03 -6.55 -25.49
C GLU A 212 6.95 -7.59 -25.87
N ARG A 213 5.79 -7.53 -25.18
CA ARG A 213 4.64 -8.42 -25.43
C ARG A 213 3.77 -7.99 -26.61
N LYS A 214 4.16 -6.93 -27.35
CA LYS A 214 3.42 -6.36 -28.49
C LYS A 214 1.95 -6.03 -28.15
N LEU A 215 1.70 -5.57 -26.92
CA LEU A 215 0.37 -5.13 -26.53
C LEU A 215 -0.02 -3.88 -27.33
N PRO A 216 -1.32 -3.73 -27.71
CA PRO A 216 -1.85 -2.51 -28.29
C PRO A 216 -1.54 -1.28 -27.42
N ARG A 217 -1.35 -0.13 -28.07
CA ARG A 217 -0.98 1.12 -27.38
C ARG A 217 -2.05 1.51 -26.36
N GLU A 218 -3.31 1.28 -26.70
CA GLU A 218 -4.49 1.58 -25.92
C GLU A 218 -4.45 0.81 -24.59
N ILE A 219 -4.18 -0.51 -24.64
CA ILE A 219 -4.05 -1.36 -23.46
C ILE A 219 -2.89 -0.90 -22.58
N ILE A 220 -1.73 -0.59 -23.16
CA ILE A 220 -0.57 -0.10 -22.39
C ILE A 220 -0.92 1.22 -21.69
N SER A 221 -1.60 2.13 -22.40
CA SER A 221 -2.03 3.42 -21.85
C SER A 221 -3.01 3.27 -20.70
N GLU A 222 -3.91 2.28 -20.75
CA GLU A 222 -4.84 1.98 -19.66
C GLU A 222 -4.16 1.41 -18.40
N LEU A 223 -3.02 0.74 -18.56
CA LEU A 223 -2.27 0.14 -17.44
C LEU A 223 -1.42 1.16 -16.67
N ILE A 224 -1.09 2.30 -17.27
CA ILE A 224 -0.23 3.32 -16.67
C ILE A 224 -1.01 4.11 -15.62
N SER A 225 -0.41 4.25 -14.43
CA SER A 225 -0.92 5.12 -13.37
C SER A 225 -0.35 6.52 -13.58
N ALA A 226 -1.10 7.40 -14.24
CA ALA A 226 -0.77 8.81 -14.46
C ALA A 226 -0.56 9.60 -13.16
#